data_AF-W1Y4M1-F1
#
_entry.id   AF-W1Y4M1-F1
#
_cell.length_a   1.000
_cell.length_b   1.000
_cell.length_c   1.000
_cell.angle_alpha   90.00
_cell.angle_beta   90.00
_cell.angle_gamma   90.00
#
_symmetry.space_group_name_H-M   'P 1'
#
loop_
_entity.id
_entity.type
_entity.pdbx_description
1 polymer ?
#
loop_
_entity_poly.entity_id
_entity_poly.type
_entity_poly.pdbx_seq_one_letter_code
_entity_poly.pdbx_strand_id
1 'polypeptide(L)'
;MRIYTPEECERLDASCRGFLLFLEQIQVLNLETREMVIERVLALDTAEFDLEDLKWVILMVLFNIPGCENAYQQMEELLFEVNEGMLH
;
A
#
# COMPACT_ATOMS: atom_id res chain seq x y z
N MET A 1 -11.53 -4.34 11.70
CA MET A 1 -10.12 -4.70 11.94
C MET A 1 -9.86 -6.02 11.24
N ARG A 2 -8.96 -6.03 10.23
CA ARG A 2 -8.55 -7.25 9.50
C ARG A 2 -7.59 -8.06 10.37
N ILE A 3 -7.71 -9.37 10.33
CA ILE A 3 -6.76 -10.29 10.97
C ILE A 3 -5.80 -10.78 9.89
N TYR A 4 -4.50 -10.57 10.09
CA TYR A 4 -3.44 -10.99 9.17
C TYR A 4 -2.97 -12.40 9.52
N THR A 5 -2.71 -13.23 8.50
CA THR A 5 -2.12 -14.55 8.68
C THR A 5 -0.64 -14.44 9.11
N PRO A 6 -0.01 -15.49 9.65
CA PRO A 6 1.41 -15.46 9.98
C PRO A 6 2.30 -15.13 8.78
N GLU A 7 2.00 -15.70 7.61
CA GLU A 7 2.70 -15.42 6.35
C GLU A 7 2.59 -13.94 5.95
N GLU A 8 1.39 -13.38 6.04
CA GLU A 8 1.21 -11.94 5.80
C GLU A 8 1.92 -11.09 6.85
N CYS A 9 2.03 -11.55 8.09
CA CYS A 9 2.76 -10.82 9.13
C CYS A 9 4.28 -10.86 8.95
N GLU A 10 4.82 -11.92 8.35
CA GLU A 10 6.22 -12.02 7.97
C GLU A 10 6.55 -11.06 6.83
N ARG A 11 5.62 -10.89 5.88
CA ARG A 11 5.81 -10.04 4.70
C ARG A 11 5.44 -8.58 4.92
N LEU A 12 4.33 -8.33 5.62
CA LEU A 12 3.80 -7.01 5.96
C LEU A 12 4.08 -6.74 7.43
N ASP A 13 5.18 -6.05 7.68
CA ASP A 13 5.58 -5.62 9.02
C ASP A 13 4.56 -4.63 9.63
N ALA A 14 4.83 -4.18 10.86
CA ALA A 14 3.92 -3.27 11.54
C ALA A 14 3.73 -1.94 10.77
N SER A 15 4.79 -1.44 10.11
CA SER A 15 4.76 -0.19 9.33
C SER A 15 3.88 -0.34 8.10
N CYS A 16 4.05 -1.43 7.35
CA CYS A 16 3.24 -1.79 6.19
C CYS A 16 1.75 -1.89 6.53
N ARG A 17 1.42 -2.63 7.61
CA ARG A 17 0.02 -2.78 8.04
C ARG A 17 -0.58 -1.47 8.54
N GLY A 18 0.21 -0.66 9.24
CA GLY A 18 -0.20 0.67 9.68
C GLY A 18 -0.53 1.58 8.48
N PHE A 19 0.29 1.52 7.43
CA PHE A 19 0.08 2.30 6.22
C PHE A 19 -1.15 1.84 5.43
N LEU A 20 -1.37 0.52 5.26
CA LEU A 20 -2.60 -0.01 4.66
C LEU A 20 -3.86 0.44 5.42
N LEU A 21 -3.81 0.42 6.75
CA LEU A 21 -4.90 0.89 7.59
C LEU A 21 -5.15 2.39 7.42
N PHE A 22 -4.09 3.19 7.35
CA PHE A 22 -4.19 4.63 7.10
C PHE A 22 -4.87 4.92 5.76
N LEU A 23 -4.44 4.25 4.68
CA LEU A 23 -5.06 4.43 3.36
C LEU A 23 -6.53 4.00 3.32
N GLU A 24 -6.90 2.95 4.05
CA GLU A 24 -8.30 2.55 4.22
C GLU A 24 -9.10 3.62 4.97
N GLN A 25 -8.53 4.25 6.00
CA GLN A 25 -9.21 5.30 6.77
C GLN A 25 -9.48 6.56 5.94
N ILE A 26 -8.55 6.96 5.06
CA ILE A 26 -8.73 8.10 4.16
C ILE A 26 -9.44 7.73 2.85
N GLN A 27 -9.91 6.48 2.71
CA GLN A 27 -10.67 5.98 1.56
C GLN A 27 -9.90 5.97 0.23
N VAL A 28 -8.55 5.99 0.28
CA VAL A 28 -7.70 5.72 -0.88
C VAL A 28 -7.77 4.24 -1.26
N LEU A 29 -7.74 3.37 -0.25
CA LEU A 29 -8.02 1.95 -0.43
C LEU A 29 -9.40 1.62 0.10
N ASN A 30 -10.08 0.70 -0.58
CA ASN A 30 -11.28 0.04 -0.10
C ASN A 30 -10.97 -1.43 0.22
N LEU A 31 -11.98 -2.18 0.68
CA LEU A 31 -11.81 -3.59 1.04
C LEU A 31 -11.20 -4.40 -0.12
N GLU A 32 -11.69 -4.19 -1.34
CA GLU A 32 -11.28 -4.94 -2.53
C GLU A 32 -9.85 -4.59 -2.93
N THR A 33 -9.54 -3.30 -3.08
CA THR A 33 -8.20 -2.85 -3.50
C THR A 33 -7.14 -3.17 -2.44
N ARG A 34 -7.49 -3.16 -1.15
CA ARG A 34 -6.60 -3.59 -0.07
C ARG A 34 -6.21 -5.07 -0.22
N GLU A 35 -7.17 -5.97 -0.44
CA GLU A 35 -6.84 -7.39 -0.61
C GLU A 35 -6.02 -7.62 -1.88
N MET A 36 -6.32 -6.89 -2.97
CA MET A 36 -5.50 -6.96 -4.20
C MET A 36 -4.04 -6.54 -3.96
N VAL A 37 -3.80 -5.50 -3.15
CA VAL A 37 -2.45 -5.11 -2.75
C VAL A 37 -1.76 -6.23 -1.98
N ILE A 38 -2.42 -6.82 -0.99
CA ILE A 38 -1.85 -7.89 -0.17
C ILE A 38 -1.51 -9.11 -1.04
N GLU A 39 -2.40 -9.50 -1.96
CA GLU A 39 -2.14 -10.58 -2.92
C GLU A 39 -0.93 -10.30 -3.81
N ARG A 40 -0.76 -9.05 -4.26
CA ARG A 40 0.42 -8.68 -5.06
C ARG A 40 1.70 -8.74 -4.24
N VAL A 41 1.68 -8.23 -3.01
CA VAL A 41 2.84 -8.28 -2.11
C VAL A 41 3.27 -9.72 -1.82
N LEU A 42 2.33 -10.62 -1.53
CA LEU A 42 2.62 -12.03 -1.29
C LEU A 42 3.12 -12.75 -2.55
N ALA A 43 2.72 -12.30 -3.73
CA ALA A 43 3.18 -12.85 -5.01
C ALA A 43 4.58 -12.35 -5.43
N LEU A 44 5.12 -11.31 -4.78
CA LEU A 44 6.47 -10.83 -5.08
C LEU A 44 7.52 -11.81 -4.55
N ASP A 45 8.34 -12.34 -5.47
CA ASP A 45 9.48 -13.20 -5.15
C ASP A 45 10.74 -12.36 -4.88
N THR A 46 10.69 -11.53 -3.82
CA THR A 46 11.85 -10.75 -3.33
C THR A 46 12.21 -11.18 -1.91
N ALA A 47 13.50 -11.24 -1.57
CA ALA A 47 13.93 -11.63 -0.22
C ALA A 47 13.63 -10.53 0.81
N GLU A 48 13.71 -9.26 0.39
CA GLU A 48 13.46 -8.09 1.23
C GLU A 48 12.26 -7.32 0.67
N PHE A 49 11.40 -6.86 1.56
CA PHE A 49 10.23 -6.07 1.25
C PHE A 49 10.02 -5.05 2.36
N ASP A 50 9.98 -3.78 2.01
CA ASP A 50 9.80 -2.69 2.96
C ASP A 50 8.55 -1.83 2.66
N LEU A 51 8.39 -0.77 3.47
CA LEU A 51 7.26 0.15 3.31
C LEU A 51 7.30 0.92 1.98
N GLU A 52 8.49 1.18 1.44
CA GLU A 52 8.63 1.87 0.17
C GLU A 52 8.20 0.96 -0.99
N ASP A 53 8.62 -0.30 -0.97
CA ASP A 53 8.14 -1.32 -1.91
C ASP A 53 6.61 -1.45 -1.87
N LEU A 54 6.00 -1.44 -0.68
CA LEU A 54 4.56 -1.49 -0.52
C LEU A 54 3.85 -0.32 -1.21
N LYS A 55 4.36 0.90 -1.06
CA LYS A 55 3.76 2.07 -1.69
C LYS A 55 3.79 1.96 -3.22
N TRP A 56 4.87 1.44 -3.79
CA TRP A 56 4.96 1.17 -5.22
C TRP A 56 3.95 0.11 -5.67
N VAL A 57 3.79 -0.98 -4.90
CA VAL A 57 2.77 -2.00 -5.19
C VAL A 57 1.36 -1.42 -5.15
N ILE A 58 1.08 -0.53 -4.20
CA ILE A 58 -0.22 0.16 -4.11
C ILE A 58 -0.48 1.00 -5.37
N LEU A 59 0.50 1.80 -5.80
CA LEU A 59 0.40 2.55 -7.06
C LEU A 59 0.16 1.63 -8.25
N MET A 60 0.91 0.53 -8.35
CA MET A 60 0.73 -0.46 -9.42
C MET A 60 -0.68 -1.05 -9.43
N VAL A 61 -1.23 -1.38 -8.26
CA VAL A 61 -2.59 -1.93 -8.15
C VAL A 61 -3.63 -0.90 -8.57
N LEU A 62 -3.56 0.33 -8.03
CA LEU A 62 -4.51 1.40 -8.33
C LEU A 62 -4.46 1.80 -9.81
N PHE A 63 -3.28 1.82 -10.42
CA PHE A 63 -3.10 2.13 -11.84
C PHE A 63 -3.76 1.07 -12.75
N ASN A 64 -3.76 -0.19 -12.34
CA ASN A 64 -4.27 -1.30 -13.15
C ASN A 64 -5.80 -1.51 -13.00
N ILE A 65 -6.48 -0.76 -12.13
CA ILE A 65 -7.92 -0.87 -11.90
C ILE A 65 -8.64 0.35 -12.50
N PRO A 66 -9.55 0.16 -13.48
CA PRO A 66 -10.35 1.26 -14.01
C PRO A 66 -11.21 1.93 -12.92
N GLY A 67 -11.28 3.26 -12.90
CA GLY A 67 -12.07 4.00 -11.91
C GLY A 67 -11.32 4.31 -10.60
N CYS A 68 -10.05 3.94 -10.49
CA CYS A 68 -9.19 4.25 -9.35
C CYS A 68 -8.30 5.49 -9.57
N GLU A 69 -8.56 6.32 -10.59
CA GLU A 69 -7.68 7.44 -10.98
C GLU A 69 -7.51 8.47 -9.84
N ASN A 70 -8.58 8.75 -9.10
CA ASN A 70 -8.54 9.67 -7.96
C ASN A 70 -7.74 9.09 -6.78
N ALA A 71 -7.93 7.80 -6.48
CA ALA A 71 -7.16 7.12 -5.44
C ALA A 71 -5.67 7.05 -5.79
N TYR A 72 -5.36 6.81 -7.07
CA TYR A 72 -4.00 6.84 -7.60
C TYR A 72 -3.36 8.22 -7.41
N GLN A 73 -4.06 9.30 -7.80
CA GLN A 73 -3.56 10.66 -7.64
C GLN A 73 -3.31 11.02 -6.16
N GLN A 74 -4.25 10.70 -5.26
CA GLN A 74 -4.05 10.93 -3.82
C GLN A 74 -2.86 10.16 -3.25
N MET A 75 -2.66 8.92 -3.71
CA MET A 75 -1.50 8.12 -3.30
C MET A 75 -0.19 8.74 -3.81
N GLU A 76 -0.15 9.23 -5.05
CA GLU A 76 1.00 9.97 -5.58
C GLU A 76 1.28 11.24 -4.74
N GLU A 77 0.27 12.06 -4.45
CA GLU A 77 0.41 13.26 -3.63
C GLU A 77 1.02 12.95 -2.25
N LEU A 78 0.54 11.89 -1.58
CA LEU A 78 1.10 11.43 -0.31
C LEU A 78 2.58 11.02 -0.40
N LEU A 79 3.00 10.43 -1.52
CA LEU A 79 4.40 10.09 -1.75
C LEU A 79 5.27 11.33 -1.95
N PHE A 80 4.77 12.35 -2.62
CA PHE A 80 5.49 13.61 -2.80
C PHE A 80 5.62 14.37 -1.47
N GLU A 81 4.55 14.47 -0.67
CA GLU A 81 4.58 15.18 0.63
C GLU A 81 5.58 14.55 1.62
N VAL A 82 5.65 13.22 1.68
CA VAL A 82 6.62 12.51 2.55
C VAL A 82 8.06 12.79 2.12
N ASN A 83 8.31 12.93 0.81
CA ASN A 83 9.64 13.24 0.29
C ASN A 83 10.03 14.70 0.49
N GLU A 84 9.09 15.65 0.38
CA GLU A 84 9.36 17.08 0.63
C GLU A 84 9.64 17.37 2.12
N GLY A 85 8.99 16.68 3.05
CA GLY A 85 9.25 16.79 4.48
C GLY A 85 10.65 16.34 4.92
N MET A 86 11.36 15.55 4.10
CA MET A 86 12.74 15.13 4.35
C MET A 86 13.79 16.15 3.86
N LEU A 87 13.39 17.12 3.03
CA LEU A 87 14.27 18.11 2.43
C LEU A 87 14.30 19.46 3.19
N HIS A 88 13.53 19.59 4.28
CA HIS A 88 13.38 20.82 5.06
C HIS A 88 14.05 20.78 6.45
#